data_AF-A0A8T6NL04-F1
#
_entry.id   AF-A0A8T6NL04-F1
#
_cell.length_a   1.000
_cell.length_b   1.000
_cell.length_c   1.000
_cell.angle_alpha   90.00
_cell.angle_beta   90.00
_cell.angle_gamma   90.00
#
_symmetry.space_group_name_H-M   'P 1'
#
loop_
_entity.id
_entity.type
_entity.pdbx_description
1 polymer ?
#
loop_
_entity_poly.entity_id
_entity_poly.type
_entity_poly.pdbx_seq_one_letter_code
_entity_poly.pdbx_strand_id
1 'polypeptide(L)'
;MEDGRVLRVKFKPGVSPRKRFEGVVRILTDLIEDGMRDEVVRQKAVQILNNAGVRGHDELGEIRAITRYVQTHMVYRKDGYGVEFFHTARRLIRDIEEGKSAGDCDDFVILGGALLGAIGYPVGALIVDSNNDGIMNHVMLVTKTFSPTREFGDSWIPIELIYPQFKIGESVPISQVYPLMANVETGREPIMRKAISGLKGLAGMHPLGHLMGIRRK
;
A
#
# COMPACT_ATOMS: atom_id res chain seq x y z
N MET A 1 4.77 12.25 -17.78
CA MET A 1 4.04 13.50 -17.44
C MET A 1 5.04 14.63 -17.19
N GLU A 2 4.64 15.90 -17.20
CA GLU A 2 5.51 16.99 -16.74
C GLU A 2 5.91 16.79 -15.27
N ASP A 3 7.15 17.12 -14.95
CA ASP A 3 7.73 16.97 -13.61
C ASP A 3 6.93 17.78 -12.56
N GLY A 4 6.67 17.18 -11.40
CA GLY A 4 6.19 17.93 -10.24
C GLY A 4 4.67 18.13 -10.13
N ARG A 5 3.85 17.49 -10.97
CA ARG A 5 2.39 17.67 -10.92
C ARG A 5 1.78 17.25 -9.58
N VAL A 6 0.83 18.08 -9.13
CA VAL A 6 -0.03 17.83 -7.98
C VAL A 6 -1.44 17.70 -8.52
N LEU A 7 -2.06 16.55 -8.29
CA LEU A 7 -3.48 16.42 -8.57
C LEU A 7 -4.24 16.83 -7.32
N ARG A 8 -5.01 17.91 -7.44
CA ARG A 8 -5.91 18.37 -6.38
C ARG A 8 -7.33 17.92 -6.72
N VAL A 9 -7.92 17.09 -5.87
CA VAL A 9 -9.28 16.59 -6.05
C VAL A 9 -10.19 17.15 -4.97
N LYS A 10 -11.32 17.72 -5.40
CA LYS A 10 -12.42 18.10 -4.52
C LYS A 10 -13.69 17.40 -4.97
N PHE A 11 -14.10 16.36 -4.24
CA PHE A 11 -15.34 15.67 -4.54
C PHE A 11 -16.54 16.57 -4.27
N LYS A 12 -17.48 16.64 -5.22
CA LYS A 12 -18.71 17.42 -5.06
C LYS A 12 -19.52 16.90 -3.86
N PRO A 13 -20.28 17.76 -3.17
CA PRO A 13 -21.28 17.32 -2.21
C PRO A 13 -22.23 16.30 -2.85
N GLY A 14 -22.58 15.23 -2.12
CA GLY A 14 -23.49 14.19 -2.60
C GLY A 14 -22.87 13.08 -3.48
N VAL A 15 -21.58 13.15 -3.84
CA VAL A 15 -20.90 11.99 -4.47
C VAL A 15 -20.85 10.84 -3.45
N SER A 16 -21.38 9.68 -3.82
CA SER A 16 -21.42 8.51 -2.94
C SER A 16 -20.01 8.05 -2.53
N PRO A 17 -19.85 7.47 -1.32
CA PRO A 17 -18.56 6.95 -0.86
C PRO A 17 -17.90 6.02 -1.88
N ARG A 18 -18.68 5.12 -2.49
CA ARG A 18 -18.22 4.22 -3.55
C ARG A 18 -17.64 4.93 -4.78
N LYS A 19 -18.28 6.01 -5.26
CA LYS A 19 -17.78 6.76 -6.42
C LYS A 19 -16.52 7.55 -6.10
N ARG A 20 -16.41 8.09 -4.88
CA ARG A 20 -15.17 8.74 -4.41
C ARG A 20 -14.04 7.73 -4.40
N PHE A 21 -14.32 6.58 -3.80
CA PHE A 21 -13.41 5.45 -3.74
C PHE A 21 -12.93 4.98 -5.12
N GLU A 22 -13.83 4.74 -6.07
CA GLU A 22 -13.46 4.35 -7.45
C GLU A 22 -12.59 5.41 -8.13
N GLY A 23 -12.80 6.69 -7.81
CA GLY A 23 -11.97 7.80 -8.25
C GLY A 23 -10.56 7.77 -7.66
N VAL A 24 -10.44 7.57 -6.34
CA VAL A 24 -9.14 7.46 -5.64
C VAL A 24 -8.34 6.29 -6.18
N VAL A 25 -8.93 5.09 -6.27
CA VAL A 25 -8.27 3.89 -6.82
C VAL A 25 -7.71 4.15 -8.22
N ARG A 26 -8.49 4.80 -9.09
CA ARG A 26 -8.04 5.14 -10.43
C ARG A 26 -6.84 6.08 -10.41
N ILE A 27 -6.86 7.10 -9.56
CA ILE A 27 -5.76 8.06 -9.42
C ILE A 27 -4.50 7.36 -8.90
N LEU A 28 -4.63 6.50 -7.88
CA LEU A 28 -3.52 5.71 -7.36
C LEU A 28 -2.91 4.82 -8.45
N THR A 29 -3.74 4.09 -9.20
CA THR A 29 -3.29 3.28 -10.34
C THR A 29 -2.54 4.14 -11.36
N ASP A 30 -3.13 5.24 -11.82
CA ASP A 30 -2.53 6.08 -12.85
C ASP A 30 -1.15 6.64 -12.39
N LEU A 31 -1.06 7.14 -11.15
CA LEU A 31 0.17 7.72 -10.62
C LEU A 31 1.26 6.67 -10.31
N ILE A 32 0.88 5.48 -9.87
CA ILE A 32 1.82 4.36 -9.68
C ILE A 32 2.35 3.91 -11.04
N GLU A 33 1.47 3.67 -12.02
CA GLU A 33 1.90 3.26 -13.37
C GLU A 33 2.80 4.30 -14.03
N ASP A 34 2.52 5.59 -13.85
CA ASP A 34 3.39 6.66 -14.33
C ASP A 34 4.76 6.61 -13.66
N GLY A 35 4.81 6.41 -12.33
CA GLY A 35 6.06 6.26 -11.59
C GLY A 35 6.85 5.01 -11.98
N MET A 36 6.17 3.90 -12.30
CA MET A 36 6.81 2.66 -12.77
C MET A 36 7.54 2.86 -14.11
N ARG A 37 7.04 3.75 -14.96
CA ARG A 37 7.61 4.07 -16.29
C ARG A 37 8.64 5.20 -16.23
N ASP A 38 8.90 5.75 -15.04
CA ASP A 38 9.78 6.89 -14.85
C ASP A 38 11.22 6.46 -14.55
N GLU A 39 12.17 6.87 -15.39
CA GLU A 39 13.59 6.52 -15.24
C GLU A 39 14.19 7.01 -13.91
N VAL A 40 13.80 8.20 -13.43
CA VAL A 40 14.31 8.75 -12.16
C VAL A 40 13.84 7.90 -10.98
N VAL A 41 12.59 7.44 -11.02
CA VAL A 41 12.04 6.53 -10.01
C VAL A 41 12.79 5.21 -10.03
N ARG A 42 13.03 4.63 -11.22
CA ARG A 42 13.82 3.41 -11.37
C ARG A 42 15.25 3.56 -10.84
N GLN A 43 15.94 4.64 -11.20
CA GLN A 43 17.30 4.92 -10.72
C GLN A 43 17.33 5.08 -9.20
N LYS A 44 16.33 5.75 -8.61
CA LYS A 44 16.18 5.86 -7.16
C LYS A 44 16.00 4.50 -6.50
N ALA A 45 15.14 3.63 -7.04
CA ALA A 45 14.93 2.29 -6.52
C ALA A 45 16.24 1.49 -6.51
N VAL A 46 16.99 1.49 -7.63
CA VAL A 46 18.32 0.84 -7.71
C VAL A 46 19.30 1.42 -6.68
N GLN A 47 19.33 2.75 -6.51
CA GLN A 47 20.18 3.40 -5.52
C GLN A 47 19.85 2.93 -4.09
N ILE A 48 18.56 2.81 -3.74
CA ILE A 48 18.11 2.31 -2.43
C ILE A 48 18.64 0.90 -2.19
N LEU A 49 18.49 0.00 -3.17
CA LEU A 49 18.94 -1.39 -3.06
C LEU A 49 20.46 -1.49 -2.87
N ASN A 50 21.22 -0.73 -3.67
CA ASN A 50 22.68 -0.67 -3.57
C ASN A 50 23.14 -0.15 -2.21
N ASN A 51 22.53 0.93 -1.71
CA ASN A 51 22.85 1.50 -0.41
C ASN A 51 22.53 0.55 0.75
N ALA A 52 21.48 -0.27 0.60
CA ALA A 52 21.11 -1.29 1.57
C ALA A 52 21.97 -2.57 1.45
N GLY A 53 22.84 -2.68 0.45
CA GLY A 53 23.66 -3.87 0.21
C GLY A 53 22.85 -5.11 -0.18
N VAL A 54 21.65 -4.90 -0.75
CA VAL A 54 20.79 -6.01 -1.18
C VAL A 54 21.42 -6.72 -2.36
N ARG A 55 21.52 -8.05 -2.29
CA ARG A 55 22.06 -8.87 -3.38
C ARG A 55 21.01 -9.02 -4.48
N GLY A 56 21.46 -9.11 -5.73
CA GLY A 56 20.55 -9.46 -6.83
C GLY A 56 19.83 -10.77 -6.55
N HIS A 57 18.53 -10.81 -6.85
CA HIS A 57 17.61 -11.93 -6.61
C HIS A 57 17.21 -12.16 -5.14
N ASP A 58 17.62 -11.29 -4.20
CA ASP A 58 17.06 -11.30 -2.85
C ASP A 58 15.74 -10.53 -2.80
N GLU A 59 14.67 -11.14 -3.32
CA GLU A 59 13.40 -10.42 -3.52
C GLU A 59 12.80 -9.85 -2.23
N LEU A 60 12.93 -10.58 -1.11
CA LEU A 60 12.46 -10.09 0.18
C LEU A 60 13.37 -8.99 0.73
N GLY A 61 14.68 -9.09 0.49
CA GLY A 61 15.62 -8.01 0.77
C GLY A 61 15.26 -6.73 0.02
N GLU A 62 14.91 -6.84 -1.27
CA GLU A 62 14.53 -5.72 -2.11
C GLU A 62 13.25 -5.03 -1.59
N ILE A 63 12.21 -5.83 -1.34
CA ILE A 63 10.94 -5.33 -0.78
C ILE A 63 11.17 -4.64 0.57
N ARG A 64 11.96 -5.24 1.47
CA ARG A 64 12.28 -4.67 2.79
C ARG A 64 13.08 -3.38 2.69
N ALA A 65 14.03 -3.28 1.76
CA ALA A 65 14.85 -2.10 1.56
C ALA A 65 14.02 -0.91 1.07
N ILE A 66 13.15 -1.11 0.07
CA ILE A 66 12.23 -0.09 -0.41
C ILE A 66 11.24 0.33 0.69
N THR A 67 10.63 -0.65 1.38
CA THR A 67 9.73 -0.40 2.52
C THR A 67 10.38 0.50 3.55
N ARG A 68 11.59 0.14 3.99
CA ARG A 68 12.35 0.89 5.00
C ARG A 68 12.70 2.29 4.50
N TYR A 69 13.10 2.43 3.23
CA TYR A 69 13.40 3.74 2.66
C TYR A 69 12.19 4.68 2.76
N VAL A 70 11.02 4.23 2.31
CA VAL A 70 9.79 5.03 2.36
C VAL A 70 9.44 5.39 3.80
N GLN A 71 9.39 4.40 4.71
CA GLN A 71 9.10 4.60 6.13
C GLN A 71 10.07 5.57 6.83
N THR A 72 11.33 5.63 6.38
CA THR A 72 12.38 6.46 7.01
C THR A 72 12.37 7.89 6.48
N HIS A 73 12.07 8.07 5.18
CA HIS A 73 12.30 9.35 4.51
C HIS A 73 11.02 10.14 4.20
N MET A 74 9.87 9.47 4.11
CA MET A 74 8.59 10.18 3.99
C MET A 74 8.07 10.61 5.36
N VAL A 75 7.51 11.82 5.41
CA VAL A 75 6.87 12.34 6.62
C VAL A 75 5.35 12.39 6.40
N TYR A 76 4.61 11.70 7.27
CA TYR A 76 3.15 11.70 7.21
C TYR A 76 2.56 13.05 7.61
N ARG A 77 1.70 13.60 6.76
CA ARG A 77 0.91 14.81 6.99
C ARG A 77 -0.49 14.60 6.41
N LYS A 78 -1.50 15.02 7.16
CA LYS A 78 -2.89 14.97 6.69
C LYS A 78 -3.12 16.02 5.62
N ASP A 79 -4.01 15.70 4.70
CA ASP A 79 -4.52 16.66 3.75
C ASP A 79 -5.38 17.76 4.39
N GLY A 80 -5.53 18.84 3.63
CA GLY A 80 -6.39 19.96 4.00
C GLY A 80 -7.85 19.55 4.05
N TYR A 81 -8.62 20.11 4.98
CA TYR A 81 -10.01 19.74 5.19
C TYR A 81 -10.85 19.81 3.88
N GLY A 82 -11.38 18.66 3.47
CA GLY A 82 -12.28 18.54 2.30
C GLY A 82 -11.58 18.61 0.94
N VAL A 83 -10.27 18.41 0.88
CA VAL A 83 -9.46 18.37 -0.35
C VAL A 83 -8.53 17.17 -0.26
N GLU A 84 -8.41 16.40 -1.34
CA GLU A 84 -7.37 15.36 -1.47
C GLU A 84 -6.24 15.89 -2.38
N PHE A 85 -5.00 15.65 -2.00
CA PHE A 85 -3.81 15.93 -2.79
C PHE A 85 -3.10 14.61 -3.14
N PHE A 86 -2.77 14.45 -4.42
CA PHE A 86 -1.97 13.32 -4.88
C PHE A 86 -0.72 13.82 -5.58
N HIS A 87 0.42 13.22 -5.23
CA HIS A 87 1.72 13.58 -5.74
C HIS A 87 2.33 12.47 -6.59
N THR A 88 2.95 12.83 -7.72
CA THR A 88 3.73 11.87 -8.50
C THR A 88 4.92 11.33 -7.70
N ALA A 89 5.31 10.08 -7.90
CA ALA A 89 6.49 9.49 -7.25
C ALA A 89 7.78 10.30 -7.49
N ARG A 90 8.01 10.82 -8.71
CA ARG A 90 9.15 11.71 -9.02
C ARG A 90 9.17 12.94 -8.12
N ARG A 91 8.02 13.60 -7.93
CA ARG A 91 7.91 14.73 -7.00
C ARG A 91 8.25 14.31 -5.57
N LEU A 92 7.67 13.22 -5.09
CA LEU A 92 7.89 12.75 -3.72
C LEU A 92 9.38 12.44 -3.47
N ILE A 93 10.06 11.84 -4.44
CA ILE A 93 11.52 11.61 -4.39
C ILE A 93 12.28 12.94 -4.27
N ARG A 94 11.97 13.93 -5.10
CA ARG A 94 12.59 15.26 -5.03
C ARG A 94 12.33 15.92 -3.67
N ASP A 95 11.09 15.88 -3.20
CA ASP A 95 10.71 16.51 -1.93
C ASP A 95 11.45 15.83 -0.74
N ILE A 96 11.71 14.51 -0.81
CA ILE A 96 12.57 13.79 0.14
C ILE A 96 14.02 14.30 0.08
N GLU A 97 14.59 14.41 -1.12
CA GLU A 97 15.97 14.86 -1.32
C GLU A 97 16.20 16.31 -0.84
N GLU A 98 15.17 17.15 -0.95
CA GLU A 98 15.18 18.52 -0.46
C GLU A 98 14.85 18.65 1.04
N GLY A 99 14.53 17.55 1.73
CA GLY A 99 14.13 17.56 3.15
C GLY A 99 12.76 18.20 3.40
N LYS A 100 11.87 18.17 2.41
CA LYS A 100 10.52 18.79 2.41
C LYS A 100 9.39 17.77 2.26
N SER A 101 9.68 16.47 2.34
CA SER A 101 8.66 15.43 2.17
C SER A 101 7.47 15.66 3.10
N ALA A 102 6.27 15.63 2.55
CA ALA A 102 5.03 15.66 3.29
C ALA A 102 3.95 15.03 2.41
N GLY A 103 3.33 13.96 2.88
CA GLY A 103 2.27 13.27 2.17
C GLY A 103 1.39 12.47 3.12
N ASP A 104 0.22 12.08 2.65
CA ASP A 104 -0.77 11.32 3.41
C ASP A 104 -0.64 9.80 3.14
N CYS A 105 -1.67 8.99 3.39
CA CYS A 105 -1.57 7.55 3.13
C CYS A 105 -1.47 7.22 1.64
N ASP A 106 -2.15 7.98 0.78
CA ASP A 106 -2.16 7.77 -0.66
C ASP A 106 -0.77 8.03 -1.26
N ASP A 107 -0.10 9.12 -0.85
CA ASP A 107 1.24 9.46 -1.32
C ASP A 107 2.30 8.41 -0.95
N PHE A 108 2.21 7.81 0.23
CA PHE A 108 3.12 6.73 0.63
C PHE A 108 2.95 5.51 -0.28
N VAL A 109 1.71 5.13 -0.60
CA VAL A 109 1.40 4.02 -1.49
C VAL A 109 1.82 4.32 -2.93
N ILE A 110 1.65 5.57 -3.41
CA ILE A 110 2.14 6.00 -4.72
C ILE A 110 3.66 5.83 -4.80
N LEU A 111 4.41 6.36 -3.82
CA LEU A 111 5.86 6.26 -3.83
C LEU A 111 6.34 4.81 -3.72
N GLY A 112 5.86 4.07 -2.72
CA GLY A 112 6.27 2.69 -2.49
C GLY A 112 5.91 1.78 -3.67
N GLY A 113 4.70 1.94 -4.21
CA GLY A 113 4.24 1.21 -5.38
C GLY A 113 5.04 1.54 -6.63
N ALA A 114 5.32 2.81 -6.90
CA ALA A 114 6.13 3.21 -8.04
C ALA A 114 7.56 2.69 -7.95
N LEU A 115 8.20 2.77 -6.77
CA LEU A 115 9.57 2.27 -6.56
C LEU A 115 9.66 0.75 -6.78
N LEU A 116 8.74 -0.03 -6.20
CA LEU A 116 8.69 -1.48 -6.38
C LEU A 116 8.36 -1.87 -7.83
N GLY A 117 7.35 -1.24 -8.42
CA GLY A 117 6.95 -1.55 -9.78
C GLY A 117 8.00 -1.14 -10.83
N ALA A 118 8.79 -0.07 -10.58
CA ALA A 118 9.90 0.34 -11.45
C ALA A 118 11.07 -0.68 -11.49
N ILE A 119 11.16 -1.57 -10.50
CA ILE A 119 12.09 -2.72 -10.49
C ILE A 119 11.40 -4.05 -10.80
N GLY A 120 10.13 -4.00 -11.21
CA GLY A 120 9.41 -5.12 -11.82
C GLY A 120 8.37 -5.79 -10.93
N TYR A 121 8.27 -5.44 -9.64
CA TYR A 121 7.35 -6.13 -8.74
C TYR A 121 5.88 -5.86 -9.09
N PRO A 122 5.01 -6.88 -8.97
CA PRO A 122 3.58 -6.66 -8.94
C PRO A 122 3.18 -5.79 -7.74
N VAL A 123 2.25 -4.87 -7.93
CA VAL A 123 1.84 -3.84 -6.96
C VAL A 123 0.31 -3.72 -6.92
N GLY A 124 -0.22 -3.52 -5.72
CA GLY A 124 -1.62 -3.19 -5.49
C GLY A 124 -1.78 -2.34 -4.24
N ALA A 125 -3.03 -2.03 -3.88
CA ALA A 125 -3.37 -1.32 -2.67
C ALA A 125 -4.46 -2.05 -1.88
N LEU A 126 -4.32 -1.98 -0.57
CA LEU A 126 -5.35 -2.38 0.37
C LEU A 126 -5.98 -1.12 0.90
N ILE A 127 -7.23 -0.88 0.55
CA ILE A 127 -7.97 0.22 1.17
C ILE A 127 -8.72 -0.38 2.35
N VAL A 128 -8.36 0.10 3.53
CA VAL A 128 -8.78 -0.48 4.80
C VAL A 128 -9.68 0.48 5.55
N ASP A 129 -10.63 -0.11 6.27
CA ASP A 129 -11.40 0.53 7.33
C ASP A 129 -10.69 0.16 8.64
N SER A 130 -9.70 0.98 9.01
CA SER A 130 -8.86 0.70 10.19
C SER A 130 -9.61 0.92 11.51
N ASN A 131 -10.73 1.63 11.50
CA ASN A 131 -11.57 1.89 12.67
C ASN A 131 -12.68 0.85 12.85
N ASN A 132 -12.93 0.01 11.83
CA ASN A 132 -14.03 -0.94 11.77
C ASN A 132 -15.41 -0.27 11.99
N ASP A 133 -15.56 0.95 11.47
CA ASP A 133 -16.77 1.77 11.56
C ASP A 133 -17.57 1.80 10.23
N GLY A 134 -17.11 1.06 9.24
CA GLY A 134 -17.65 1.00 7.88
C GLY A 134 -17.10 2.09 6.95
N ILE A 135 -16.17 2.94 7.41
CA ILE A 135 -15.62 4.06 6.67
C ILE A 135 -14.17 3.76 6.29
N MET A 136 -13.90 3.74 4.98
CA MET A 136 -12.54 3.64 4.46
C MET A 136 -11.72 4.87 4.88
N ASN A 137 -10.60 4.65 5.54
CA ASN A 137 -9.84 5.72 6.18
C ASN A 137 -8.32 5.56 6.07
N HIS A 138 -7.84 4.50 5.41
CA HIS A 138 -6.42 4.23 5.27
C HIS A 138 -6.15 3.38 4.02
N VAL A 139 -4.97 3.53 3.44
CA VAL A 139 -4.50 2.71 2.33
C VAL A 139 -3.12 2.13 2.64
N MET A 140 -2.95 0.85 2.35
CA MET A 140 -1.68 0.13 2.47
C MET A 140 -1.23 -0.35 1.10
N LEU A 141 0.07 -0.56 0.94
CA LEU A 141 0.64 -1.16 -0.25
C LEU A 141 0.51 -2.69 -0.17
N VAL A 142 0.33 -3.36 -1.31
CA VAL A 142 0.60 -4.80 -1.44
C VAL A 142 1.53 -5.06 -2.60
N THR A 143 2.38 -6.06 -2.43
CA THR A 143 3.28 -6.57 -3.47
C THR A 143 3.38 -8.08 -3.41
N LYS A 144 4.12 -8.71 -4.31
CA LYS A 144 4.34 -10.15 -4.31
C LYS A 144 5.68 -10.47 -4.97
N THR A 145 6.35 -11.53 -4.53
CA THR A 145 7.57 -12.05 -5.16
C THR A 145 7.24 -12.84 -6.43
N PHE A 146 8.17 -12.92 -7.37
CA PHE A 146 8.03 -13.71 -8.59
C PHE A 146 8.04 -15.21 -8.32
N SER A 147 8.80 -15.63 -7.31
CA SER A 147 8.84 -17.03 -6.87
C SER A 147 8.27 -17.18 -5.45
N PRO A 148 7.68 -18.35 -5.12
CA PRO A 148 7.24 -18.61 -3.76
C PRO A 148 8.37 -18.50 -2.74
N THR A 149 8.15 -17.75 -1.67
CA THR A 149 9.13 -17.60 -0.59
C THR A 149 8.81 -18.53 0.58
N ARG A 150 9.80 -18.79 1.45
CA ARG A 150 9.57 -19.52 2.70
C ARG A 150 8.62 -18.79 3.66
N GLU A 151 8.64 -17.45 3.63
CA GLU A 151 7.89 -16.61 4.56
C GLU A 151 6.44 -16.39 4.11
N PHE A 152 6.22 -16.17 2.81
CA PHE A 152 4.91 -15.75 2.29
C PHE A 152 4.33 -16.70 1.22
N GLY A 153 5.07 -17.74 0.83
CA GLY A 153 4.68 -18.59 -0.29
C GLY A 153 4.47 -17.74 -1.54
N ASP A 154 3.35 -17.98 -2.23
CA ASP A 154 2.93 -17.27 -3.45
C ASP A 154 1.90 -16.15 -3.18
N SER A 155 1.82 -15.67 -1.93
CA SER A 155 0.78 -14.74 -1.49
C SER A 155 1.13 -13.28 -1.79
N TRP A 156 0.11 -12.43 -1.87
CA TRP A 156 0.32 -10.99 -1.76
C TRP A 156 0.75 -10.63 -0.33
N ILE A 157 1.73 -9.74 -0.24
CA ILE A 157 2.38 -9.28 0.99
C ILE A 157 1.88 -7.86 1.27
N PRO A 158 1.06 -7.64 2.31
CA PRO A 158 0.72 -6.31 2.78
C PRO A 158 1.95 -5.58 3.33
N ILE A 159 2.04 -4.29 3.05
CA ILE A 159 3.10 -3.41 3.49
C ILE A 159 2.45 -2.14 4.05
N GLU A 160 2.54 -2.00 5.37
CA GLU A 160 2.21 -0.77 6.07
C GLU A 160 3.38 0.22 5.96
N LEU A 161 3.15 1.36 5.32
CA LEU A 161 4.20 2.34 5.02
C LEU A 161 4.24 3.51 5.99
N ILE A 162 3.18 3.75 6.77
CA ILE A 162 3.06 4.89 7.68
C ILE A 162 3.46 4.50 9.10
N TYR A 163 3.17 3.26 9.49
CA TYR A 163 3.44 2.74 10.83
C TYR A 163 4.63 1.76 10.80
N PRO A 164 5.88 2.23 11.00
CA PRO A 164 7.09 1.44 10.82
C PRO A 164 7.25 0.27 11.81
N GLN A 165 6.42 0.22 12.85
CA GLN A 165 6.37 -0.92 13.77
C GLN A 165 5.78 -2.19 13.13
N PHE A 166 5.03 -2.05 12.03
CA PHE A 166 4.50 -3.18 11.27
C PHE A 166 5.61 -3.82 10.43
N LYS A 167 5.70 -5.15 10.50
CA LYS A 167 6.53 -5.93 9.58
C LYS A 167 5.77 -6.12 8.27
N ILE A 168 6.51 -6.33 7.18
CA ILE A 168 5.88 -6.78 5.92
C ILE A 168 5.10 -8.08 6.20
N GLY A 169 3.92 -8.20 5.61
CA GLY A 169 2.99 -9.30 5.89
C GLY A 169 1.98 -9.00 7.01
N GLU A 170 2.20 -7.97 7.83
CA GLU A 170 1.25 -7.54 8.85
C GLU A 170 0.30 -6.48 8.29
N SER A 171 -0.96 -6.52 8.75
CA SER A 171 -1.96 -5.51 8.43
C SER A 171 -2.89 -5.27 9.60
N VAL A 172 -3.54 -4.11 9.61
CA VAL A 172 -4.78 -3.93 10.37
C VAL A 172 -5.86 -4.89 9.85
N PRO A 173 -6.94 -5.16 10.60
CA PRO A 173 -8.04 -5.99 10.11
C PRO A 173 -8.49 -5.58 8.71
N ILE A 174 -8.39 -6.52 7.78
CA ILE A 174 -8.58 -6.25 6.35
C ILE A 174 -10.07 -6.16 6.04
N SER A 175 -10.51 -5.01 5.53
CA SER A 175 -11.86 -4.88 4.97
C SER A 175 -11.90 -5.34 3.51
N GLN A 176 -11.06 -4.79 2.61
CA GLN A 176 -11.06 -5.11 1.15
C GLN A 176 -9.68 -4.95 0.48
N VAL A 177 -9.42 -5.70 -0.61
CA VAL A 177 -8.16 -5.69 -1.39
C VAL A 177 -8.39 -5.25 -2.83
N TYR A 178 -7.57 -4.33 -3.33
CA TYR A 178 -7.69 -3.79 -4.68
C TYR A 178 -6.37 -3.93 -5.45
N PRO A 179 -6.30 -4.82 -6.46
CA PRO A 179 -5.15 -4.83 -7.37
C PRO A 179 -5.06 -3.48 -8.09
N LEU A 180 -3.91 -2.80 -7.99
CA LEU A 180 -3.69 -1.52 -8.67
C LEU A 180 -2.91 -1.66 -9.97
N MET A 181 -2.28 -2.80 -10.22
CA MET A 181 -1.69 -3.09 -11.52
C MET A 181 -2.74 -3.57 -12.52
N ALA A 182 -2.72 -2.97 -13.71
CA ALA A 182 -3.35 -3.54 -14.89
C ALA A 182 -2.83 -4.98 -15.07
N ASN A 183 -3.72 -5.96 -14.96
CA ASN A 183 -3.37 -7.29 -15.40
C ASN A 183 -3.28 -7.24 -16.94
N VAL A 184 -2.15 -7.67 -17.49
CA VAL A 184 -1.91 -7.70 -18.94
C VAL A 184 -2.93 -8.60 -19.65
N GLU A 185 -3.66 -9.46 -18.94
CA GLU A 185 -4.67 -10.35 -19.54
C GLU A 185 -6.00 -10.54 -18.78
N THR A 186 -6.28 -9.87 -17.65
CA THR A 186 -7.58 -10.06 -16.98
C THR A 186 -8.24 -8.77 -16.54
N GLY A 187 -9.56 -8.71 -16.73
CA GLY A 187 -10.40 -7.62 -16.25
C GLY A 187 -10.24 -7.39 -14.75
N ARG A 188 -10.61 -6.17 -14.33
CA ARG A 188 -10.55 -5.65 -12.95
C ARG A 188 -11.48 -6.42 -11.99
N GLU A 189 -11.24 -7.71 -11.77
CA GLU A 189 -11.94 -8.48 -10.75
C GLU A 189 -11.25 -8.29 -9.38
N PRO A 190 -12.01 -7.98 -8.31
CA PRO A 190 -11.47 -7.86 -6.96
C PRO A 190 -10.77 -9.16 -6.56
N ILE A 191 -9.55 -9.06 -6.01
CA ILE A 191 -8.82 -10.22 -5.46
C ILE A 191 -9.64 -10.74 -4.26
N MET A 192 -10.45 -11.77 -4.49
CA MET A 192 -11.29 -12.36 -3.44
C MET A 192 -10.44 -13.06 -2.36
N ARG A 193 -10.98 -13.06 -1.14
CA ARG A 193 -10.50 -13.58 0.18
C ARG A 193 -9.64 -14.86 0.21
N LYS A 194 -9.52 -15.64 -0.87
CA LYS A 194 -8.68 -16.85 -0.92
C LYS A 194 -7.18 -16.55 -1.07
N ALA A 195 -6.79 -15.40 -1.64
CA ALA A 195 -5.38 -15.05 -1.85
C ALA A 195 -4.68 -14.42 -0.62
N ILE A 196 -5.40 -14.24 0.49
CA ILE A 196 -4.92 -13.61 1.74
C ILE A 196 -4.80 -14.66 2.86
N SER A 197 -4.51 -15.92 2.52
CA SER A 197 -4.45 -17.00 3.51
C SER A 197 -3.15 -16.95 4.32
N GLY A 198 -3.06 -15.99 5.24
CA GLY A 198 -2.06 -15.92 6.31
C GLY A 198 -2.64 -15.52 7.67
N LEU A 199 -3.86 -14.96 7.74
CA LEU A 199 -4.49 -14.45 8.98
C LEU A 199 -5.10 -15.52 9.91
N LYS A 200 -4.59 -16.76 9.90
CA LYS A 200 -4.95 -17.77 10.91
C LYS A 200 -3.94 -17.75 12.06
N GLY A 201 -4.15 -16.82 12.99
CA GLY A 201 -3.49 -16.89 14.29
C GLY A 201 -3.57 -15.58 15.05
N LEU A 202 -4.75 -15.19 15.53
CA LEU A 202 -4.93 -14.30 16.69
C LEU A 202 -6.41 -14.08 17.12
N ALA A 203 -7.39 -14.72 16.48
CA ALA A 203 -8.74 -14.78 17.02
C ALA A 203 -8.87 -15.94 18.03
N GLY A 204 -8.44 -15.72 19.28
CA GLY A 204 -8.72 -16.69 20.34
C GLY A 204 -7.83 -16.58 21.57
N MET A 205 -7.87 -15.46 22.28
CA MET A 205 -7.65 -15.46 23.74
C MET A 205 -8.10 -14.11 24.30
N HIS A 206 -9.36 -14.05 24.74
CA HIS A 206 -9.72 -13.16 25.83
C HIS A 206 -10.39 -14.02 26.91
N PRO A 207 -9.82 -14.09 28.13
CA PRO A 207 -10.45 -14.72 29.26
C PRO A 207 -11.48 -13.75 29.84
N LEU A 208 -12.65 -14.27 30.21
CA LEU A 208 -13.58 -13.81 31.26
C LEU A 208 -15.04 -14.07 30.82
N GLY A 209 -15.77 -14.79 31.67
CA GLY A 209 -17.23 -14.70 31.70
C GLY A 209 -17.96 -16.04 31.73
N HIS A 210 -18.04 -16.65 32.92
CA HIS A 210 -19.14 -17.52 33.32
C HIS A 210 -20.50 -16.98 32.83
N LEU A 211 -21.38 -17.85 32.29
CA LEU A 211 -22.68 -18.14 32.89
C LEU A 211 -23.46 -19.21 32.09
N MET A 212 -24.11 -20.09 32.85
CA MET A 212 -25.37 -20.78 32.57
C MET A 212 -25.43 -21.94 31.56
N GLY A 213 -25.96 -23.07 32.05
CA GLY A 213 -26.90 -23.87 31.26
C GLY A 213 -26.85 -25.38 31.44
N ILE A 214 -27.05 -25.90 32.66
CA ILE A 214 -27.46 -27.31 32.84
C ILE A 214 -28.85 -27.51 32.23
N ARG A 215 -28.99 -28.40 31.25
CA ARG A 215 -30.27 -29.09 30.98
C ARG A 215 -30.08 -30.47 30.33
N ARG A 216 -30.32 -31.48 31.17
CA ARG A 216 -30.98 -32.79 30.94
C ARG A 216 -31.04 -33.32 29.50
N LYS A 217 -30.55 -34.55 29.32
CA LYS A 217 -31.40 -35.76 29.26
C LYS A 217 -30.66 -36.92 29.92
#